data_AF-A0A379SQR2-F1
#
_entry.id   AF-A0A379SQR2-F1
#
_cell.length_a   1.000
_cell.length_b   1.000
_cell.length_c   1.000
_cell.angle_alpha   90.00
_cell.angle_beta   90.00
_cell.angle_gamma   90.00
#
_symmetry.space_group_name_H-M   'P 1'
#
loop_
_entity.id
_entity.type
_entity.pdbx_description
1 polymer ?
#
loop_
_entity_poly.entity_id
_entity_poly.type
_entity_poly.pdbx_seq_one_letter_code
_entity_poly.pdbx_strand_id
1 'polypeptide(L)'
;MKTPSQPRAIFYIVAIQIWEYFSFYGMRALLILYLTHQLGFNDSHAINLFSAYASLVYVTPILGGWLADRLLGNRVAVITGALLMTLGHVVLGLESDSTLSLYAALAIIICGYGLFKSNISCLLGELYAPDDSRRDGGFSLLYAAGNIGSIAAPIACGLAAQWYGWHVGFALAGVGMFIGLLIFLSGHRHFQQTRGVNRPALRAVKFALPTWSWLVLMLCVAPVFFTLLLENNWSGYVLAIVCAFAAQLIARIMVKFPEHRRALWQIVLLMITGTLFWVLAQQGGSSISLFIDRFVNRQWLHMTVPTALFQSVNAIAVMAAGVMLAWLSSPKGECPLGAARLA
;
A
#
# COMPACT_ATOMS: atom_id res chain seq x y z
N MET A 1 -25.77 -26.12 4.72
CA MET A 1 -24.79 -26.64 3.74
C MET A 1 -23.41 -26.35 4.29
N LYS A 2 -22.43 -27.27 4.19
CA LYS A 2 -21.05 -26.97 4.62
C LYS A 2 -20.49 -25.95 3.62
N THR A 3 -20.34 -24.69 4.01
CA THR A 3 -19.65 -23.71 3.19
C THR A 3 -18.24 -24.24 2.92
N PRO A 4 -17.82 -24.36 1.64
CA PRO A 4 -16.51 -24.88 1.34
C PRO A 4 -15.46 -23.94 1.93
N SER A 5 -14.58 -24.50 2.77
CA SER A 5 -13.48 -23.75 3.38
C SER A 5 -12.66 -23.03 2.31
N GLN A 6 -12.20 -21.82 2.63
CA GLN A 6 -11.35 -21.05 1.73
C GLN A 6 -10.08 -21.83 1.35
N PRO A 7 -9.50 -21.61 0.15
CA PRO A 7 -8.26 -22.27 -0.26
C PRO A 7 -7.15 -21.99 0.76
N ARG A 8 -6.33 -22.99 1.12
CA ARG A 8 -5.22 -22.81 2.08
C ARG A 8 -4.23 -21.70 1.67
N ALA A 9 -4.11 -21.44 0.37
CA ALA A 9 -3.30 -20.35 -0.18
C ALA A 9 -3.72 -18.96 0.32
N ILE A 10 -5.01 -18.74 0.64
CA ILE A 10 -5.51 -17.44 1.13
C ILE A 10 -4.83 -17.02 2.43
N PHE A 11 -4.51 -17.98 3.31
CA PHE A 11 -3.90 -17.69 4.60
C PHE A 11 -2.58 -16.94 4.42
N TYR A 12 -1.76 -17.36 3.46
CA TYR A 12 -0.48 -16.73 3.17
C TYR A 12 -0.64 -15.35 2.54
N ILE A 13 -1.65 -15.15 1.67
CA ILE A 13 -2.00 -13.84 1.11
C ILE A 13 -2.48 -12.88 2.20
N VAL A 14 -3.39 -13.33 3.06
CA VAL A 14 -3.94 -12.55 4.17
C VAL A 14 -2.84 -12.19 5.17
N ALA A 15 -1.97 -13.14 5.51
CA ALA A 15 -0.87 -12.90 6.43
C ALA A 15 0.10 -11.84 5.89
N ILE A 16 0.58 -11.97 4.65
CA ILE A 16 1.46 -10.94 4.07
C ILE A 16 0.73 -9.61 3.91
N GLN A 17 -0.59 -9.62 3.69
CA GLN A 17 -1.38 -8.41 3.59
C GLN A 17 -1.47 -7.64 4.92
N ILE A 18 -1.65 -8.35 6.04
CA ILE A 18 -1.65 -7.75 7.39
C ILE A 18 -0.29 -7.07 7.63
N TRP A 19 0.80 -7.80 7.36
CA TRP A 19 2.16 -7.31 7.60
C TRP A 19 2.58 -6.17 6.66
N GLU A 20 2.10 -6.17 5.42
CA GLU A 20 2.31 -5.04 4.50
C GLU A 20 1.60 -3.78 4.97
N TYR A 21 0.32 -3.88 5.37
CA TYR A 21 -0.39 -2.74 5.95
C TYR A 21 0.24 -2.30 7.26
N PHE A 22 0.72 -3.25 8.07
CA PHE A 22 1.46 -2.93 9.28
C PHE A 22 2.70 -2.08 8.94
N SER A 23 3.53 -2.54 8.01
CA SER A 23 4.72 -1.81 7.58
C SER A 23 4.38 -0.42 7.01
N PHE A 24 3.44 -0.36 6.07
CA PHE A 24 3.08 0.88 5.38
C PHE A 24 2.47 1.93 6.31
N TYR A 25 1.47 1.56 7.12
CA TYR A 25 0.81 2.50 8.03
C TYR A 25 1.68 2.86 9.23
N GLY A 26 2.55 1.95 9.69
CA GLY A 26 3.51 2.23 10.75
C GLY A 26 4.51 3.30 10.33
N MET A 27 5.16 3.10 9.18
CA MET A 27 6.07 4.09 8.61
C MET A 27 5.35 5.41 8.31
N ARG A 28 4.18 5.36 7.67
CA ARG A 28 3.36 6.55 7.35
C ARG A 28 3.00 7.38 8.59
N ALA A 29 2.66 6.73 9.70
CA ALA A 29 2.28 7.43 10.94
C ALA A 29 3.45 8.14 11.62
N LEU A 30 4.67 7.63 11.45
CA LEU A 30 5.89 8.22 11.99
C LEU A 30 6.53 9.25 11.06
N LEU A 31 6.39 9.07 9.74
CA LEU A 31 7.16 9.80 8.73
C LEU A 31 7.09 11.31 8.91
N ILE A 32 5.89 11.90 8.94
CA ILE A 32 5.80 13.37 9.01
C ILE A 32 6.37 13.93 10.32
N LEU A 33 6.17 13.22 11.44
CA LEU A 33 6.70 13.61 12.74
C LEU A 33 8.23 13.50 12.75
N TYR A 34 8.76 12.45 12.15
CA TYR A 34 10.19 12.24 11.96
C TYR A 34 10.85 13.37 11.15
N LEU A 35 10.25 13.75 10.02
CA LEU A 35 10.74 14.84 9.17
C LEU A 35 10.84 16.16 9.94
N THR A 36 9.83 16.48 10.75
CA THR A 36 9.79 17.76 11.48
C THR A 36 10.63 17.75 12.75
N HIS A 37 10.66 16.64 13.50
CA HIS A 37 11.33 16.57 14.81
C HIS A 37 12.79 16.14 14.74
N GLN A 38 13.13 15.14 13.91
CA GLN A 38 14.51 14.63 13.82
C GLN A 38 15.31 15.39 12.75
N LEU A 39 14.76 15.52 11.54
CA LEU A 39 15.46 16.16 10.42
C LEU A 39 15.28 17.69 10.37
N GLY A 40 14.44 18.26 11.23
CA GLY A 40 14.24 19.70 11.34
C GLY A 40 13.64 20.34 10.08
N PHE A 41 12.94 19.57 9.25
CA PHE A 41 12.30 20.11 8.06
C PHE A 41 11.16 21.06 8.43
N ASN A 42 11.00 22.14 7.67
CA ASN A 42 9.82 22.99 7.79
C ASN A 42 8.56 22.23 7.34
N ASP A 43 7.39 22.67 7.84
CA ASP A 43 6.11 22.00 7.58
C ASP A 43 5.80 21.85 6.10
N SER A 44 6.05 22.89 5.31
CA SER A 44 5.78 22.86 3.87
C SER A 44 6.61 21.78 3.17
N HIS A 45 7.90 21.67 3.49
CA HIS A 45 8.79 20.66 2.93
C HIS A 45 8.41 19.25 3.40
N ALA A 46 8.11 19.08 4.69
CA ALA A 46 7.68 17.80 5.25
C ALA A 46 6.35 17.31 4.63
N ILE A 47 5.36 18.20 4.50
CA ILE A 47 4.07 17.90 3.88
C ILE A 47 4.23 17.61 2.38
N ASN A 48 5.06 18.36 1.66
CA ASN A 48 5.34 18.12 0.25
C ASN A 48 5.99 16.75 0.04
N LEU A 49 7.00 16.40 0.84
CA LEU A 49 7.66 15.10 0.77
C LEU A 49 6.71 13.95 1.12
N PHE A 50 5.93 14.09 2.19
CA PHE A 50 4.92 13.10 2.58
C PHE A 50 3.89 12.87 1.46
N SER A 51 3.39 13.96 0.86
CA SER A 51 2.39 13.91 -0.20
C SER A 51 2.97 13.32 -1.48
N ALA A 52 4.19 13.70 -1.84
CA ALA A 52 4.93 13.13 -2.97
C ALA A 52 5.11 11.61 -2.82
N TYR A 53 5.57 11.17 -1.65
CA TYR A 53 5.71 9.76 -1.33
C TYR A 53 4.35 9.03 -1.45
N ALA A 54 3.30 9.56 -0.80
CA ALA A 54 1.98 8.96 -0.84
C ALA A 54 1.46 8.82 -2.28
N SER A 55 1.56 9.88 -3.09
CA SER A 55 1.13 9.85 -4.49
C SER A 55 1.91 8.84 -5.34
N LEU A 56 3.23 8.78 -5.21
CA LEU A 56 4.06 7.84 -5.97
C LEU A 56 3.74 6.38 -5.62
N VAL A 57 3.48 6.08 -4.35
CA VAL A 57 3.02 4.77 -3.88
C VAL A 57 1.68 4.37 -4.49
N TYR A 58 0.78 5.32 -4.78
CA TYR A 58 -0.50 5.02 -5.46
C TYR A 58 -0.38 4.91 -6.99
N VAL A 59 0.62 5.55 -7.62
CA VAL A 59 0.81 5.54 -9.08
C VAL A 59 1.65 4.36 -9.56
N THR A 60 2.73 4.03 -8.85
CA THR A 60 3.66 2.95 -9.24
C THR A 60 3.03 1.55 -9.38
N PRO A 61 1.93 1.18 -8.68
CA PRO A 61 1.25 -0.10 -8.89
C PRO A 61 0.75 -0.35 -10.30
N ILE A 62 0.49 0.71 -11.08
CA ILE A 62 0.12 0.61 -12.49
C ILE A 62 1.26 -0.03 -13.30
N LEU A 63 2.49 0.42 -13.06
CA LEU A 63 3.68 -0.12 -13.73
C LEU A 63 3.98 -1.54 -13.26
N GLY A 64 3.85 -1.81 -11.96
CA GLY A 64 4.10 -3.14 -11.41
C GLY A 64 3.08 -4.19 -11.86
N GLY A 65 1.81 -3.82 -12.04
CA GLY A 65 0.77 -4.68 -12.59
C GLY A 65 1.06 -5.04 -14.04
N TRP A 66 1.36 -4.04 -14.87
CA TRP A 66 1.74 -4.25 -16.26
C TRP A 66 2.97 -5.17 -16.42
N LEU A 67 3.95 -5.02 -15.52
CA LEU A 67 5.17 -5.83 -15.52
C LEU A 67 4.89 -7.29 -15.13
N ALA A 68 4.04 -7.50 -14.12
CA ALA A 68 3.61 -8.82 -13.70
C ALA A 68 2.81 -9.54 -14.79
N ASP A 69 1.88 -8.84 -15.43
CA ASP A 69 1.04 -9.38 -16.50
C ASP A 69 1.84 -9.83 -17.72
N ARG A 70 2.98 -9.19 -18.02
CA ARG A 70 3.77 -9.51 -19.22
C ARG A 70 4.95 -10.42 -18.95
N LEU A 71 5.65 -10.23 -17.85
CA LEU A 71 6.98 -10.81 -17.63
C LEU A 71 7.09 -11.65 -16.36
N LEU A 72 6.79 -11.07 -15.20
CA LEU A 72 7.16 -11.68 -13.91
C LEU A 72 6.13 -12.69 -13.40
N GLY A 73 4.85 -12.52 -13.71
CA GLY A 73 3.76 -13.15 -12.98
C GLY A 73 3.53 -12.50 -11.61
N ASN A 74 2.28 -12.53 -11.14
CA ASN A 74 1.84 -11.83 -9.93
C ASN A 74 2.63 -12.26 -8.69
N ARG A 75 2.92 -13.56 -8.59
CA ARG A 75 3.64 -14.13 -7.46
C ARG A 75 5.07 -13.60 -7.31
N VAL A 76 5.85 -13.55 -8.38
CA VAL A 76 7.24 -13.06 -8.32
C VAL A 76 7.25 -11.57 -8.07
N ALA A 77 6.31 -10.82 -8.67
CA ALA A 77 6.17 -9.40 -8.40
C ALA A 77 5.87 -9.11 -6.92
N VAL A 78 4.98 -9.89 -6.28
CA VAL A 78 4.72 -9.79 -4.83
C VAL A 78 5.98 -10.07 -4.00
N ILE A 79 6.73 -11.12 -4.31
CA ILE A 79 7.97 -11.47 -3.57
C ILE A 79 9.02 -10.37 -3.72
N THR A 80 9.28 -9.92 -4.96
CA THR A 80 10.26 -8.87 -5.24
C THR A 80 9.83 -7.55 -4.60
N GLY A 81 8.54 -7.22 -4.66
CA GLY A 81 7.99 -6.02 -4.03
C GLY A 81 8.16 -6.03 -2.52
N ALA A 82 7.82 -7.15 -1.87
CA ALA A 82 7.98 -7.33 -0.44
C ALA A 82 9.45 -7.29 0.02
N LEU A 83 10.36 -7.86 -0.77
CA LEU A 83 11.79 -7.80 -0.52
C LEU A 83 12.31 -6.37 -0.58
N LEU A 84 11.95 -5.62 -1.63
CA LEU A 84 12.31 -4.21 -1.75
C LEU A 84 11.76 -3.38 -0.59
N MET A 85 10.48 -3.54 -0.24
CA MET A 85 9.90 -2.83 0.90
C MET A 85 10.65 -3.14 2.19
N THR A 86 11.04 -4.38 2.42
CA THR A 86 11.86 -4.78 3.58
C THR A 86 13.21 -4.07 3.56
N LEU A 87 13.92 -4.08 2.42
CA LEU A 87 15.22 -3.42 2.27
C LEU A 87 15.13 -1.91 2.52
N GLY A 88 14.10 -1.25 1.99
CA GLY A 88 13.89 0.17 2.21
C GLY A 88 13.66 0.52 3.69
N HIS A 89 12.92 -0.30 4.43
CA HIS A 89 12.76 -0.11 5.88
C HIS A 89 14.05 -0.40 6.67
N VAL A 90 14.87 -1.35 6.22
CA VAL A 90 16.19 -1.59 6.83
C VAL A 90 17.10 -0.39 6.65
N VAL A 91 17.15 0.20 5.44
CA VAL A 91 17.91 1.43 5.18
C VAL A 91 17.42 2.56 6.09
N LEU A 92 16.10 2.75 6.19
CA LEU A 92 15.49 3.77 7.06
C LEU A 92 15.80 3.55 8.55
N GLY A 93 15.84 2.29 9.00
CA GLY A 93 16.10 1.94 10.39
C GLY A 93 17.57 2.07 10.78
N LEU A 94 18.52 1.71 9.90
CA LEU A 94 19.94 1.72 10.19
C LEU A 94 20.55 3.13 10.25
N GLU A 95 20.12 4.01 9.36
CA GLU A 95 20.74 5.33 9.18
C GLU A 95 19.66 6.40 9.10
N SER A 96 18.95 6.64 10.21
CA SER A 96 17.87 7.64 10.20
C SER A 96 18.42 9.06 10.03
N ASP A 97 19.52 9.42 10.70
CA ASP A 97 20.00 10.82 10.73
C ASP A 97 20.44 11.40 9.36
N SER A 98 20.60 10.55 8.34
CA SER A 98 20.94 10.98 6.98
C SER A 98 19.70 11.24 6.13
N THR A 99 19.57 12.47 5.64
CA THR A 99 18.52 12.85 4.68
C THR A 99 18.59 12.03 3.38
N LEU A 100 19.81 11.71 2.92
CA LEU A 100 20.00 10.89 1.72
C LEU A 100 19.51 9.46 1.95
N SER A 101 19.79 8.88 3.12
CA SER A 101 19.30 7.56 3.52
C SER A 101 17.77 7.52 3.54
N LEU A 102 17.12 8.56 4.07
CA LEU A 102 15.67 8.70 4.01
C LEU A 102 15.15 8.69 2.57
N TYR A 103 15.69 9.52 1.68
CA TYR A 103 15.22 9.56 0.29
C TYR A 103 15.47 8.25 -0.45
N ALA A 104 16.60 7.59 -0.20
CA ALA A 104 16.91 6.26 -0.72
C ALA A 104 15.91 5.20 -0.21
N ALA A 105 15.63 5.19 1.10
CA ALA A 105 14.67 4.29 1.72
C ALA A 105 13.26 4.46 1.13
N LEU A 106 12.75 5.71 1.06
CA LEU A 106 11.44 6.00 0.49
C LEU A 106 11.35 5.58 -0.97
N ALA A 107 12.40 5.82 -1.77
CA ALA A 107 12.48 5.41 -3.16
C ALA A 107 12.42 3.88 -3.34
N ILE A 108 13.18 3.14 -2.53
CA ILE A 108 13.15 1.67 -2.53
C ILE A 108 11.75 1.16 -2.13
N ILE A 109 11.12 1.76 -1.12
CA ILE A 109 9.76 1.41 -0.70
C ILE A 109 8.75 1.69 -1.81
N ILE A 110 8.84 2.83 -2.51
CA ILE A 110 7.98 3.17 -3.66
C ILE A 110 8.09 2.08 -4.75
N CYS A 111 9.30 1.68 -5.12
CA CYS A 111 9.51 0.60 -6.10
C CYS A 111 8.92 -0.73 -5.62
N GLY A 112 9.13 -1.08 -4.36
CA GLY A 112 8.61 -2.30 -3.77
C GLY A 112 7.09 -2.35 -3.72
N TYR A 113 6.47 -1.26 -3.26
CA TYR A 113 5.02 -1.12 -3.19
C TYR A 113 4.38 -1.20 -4.57
N GLY A 114 4.99 -0.59 -5.58
CA GLY A 114 4.53 -0.66 -6.96
C GLY A 114 4.45 -2.10 -7.48
N LEU A 115 5.40 -2.96 -7.13
CA LEU A 115 5.36 -4.38 -7.51
C LEU A 115 4.43 -5.21 -6.62
N PHE A 116 4.14 -4.78 -5.40
CA PHE A 116 3.33 -5.54 -4.46
C PHE A 116 1.83 -5.31 -4.63
N LYS A 117 1.38 -4.04 -4.65
CA LYS A 117 -0.01 -3.68 -4.29
C LYS A 117 -1.07 -4.14 -5.28
N SER A 118 -0.82 -3.97 -6.58
CA SER A 118 -1.73 -4.45 -7.63
C SER A 118 -1.68 -5.98 -7.72
N ASN A 119 -0.47 -6.54 -7.60
CA ASN A 119 -0.21 -7.95 -7.87
C ASN A 119 -0.69 -8.89 -6.77
N ILE A 120 -0.75 -8.47 -5.50
CA ILE A 120 -1.30 -9.30 -4.42
C ILE A 120 -2.81 -9.56 -4.61
N SER A 121 -3.55 -8.54 -5.06
CA SER A 121 -4.99 -8.64 -5.37
C SER A 121 -5.24 -9.49 -6.61
N CYS A 122 -4.41 -9.34 -7.65
CA CYS A 122 -4.47 -10.20 -8.84
C CYS A 122 -4.12 -11.66 -8.50
N LEU A 123 -3.10 -11.88 -7.66
CA LEU A 123 -2.73 -13.22 -7.19
C LEU A 123 -3.87 -13.89 -6.41
N LEU A 124 -4.58 -13.14 -5.56
CA LEU A 124 -5.77 -13.64 -4.88
C LEU A 124 -6.85 -14.05 -5.89
N GLY A 125 -7.08 -13.22 -6.91
CA GLY A 125 -8.03 -13.50 -7.98
C GLY A 125 -7.71 -14.79 -8.75
N GLU A 126 -6.42 -15.10 -8.96
CA GLU A 126 -5.98 -16.35 -9.61
C GLU A 126 -6.24 -17.62 -8.78
N LEU A 127 -6.51 -17.51 -7.48
CA LEU A 127 -6.81 -18.68 -6.64
C LEU A 127 -8.24 -19.20 -6.82
N TYR A 128 -9.11 -18.44 -7.48
CA TYR A 128 -10.52 -18.75 -7.66
C TYR A 128 -10.85 -18.92 -9.14
N ALA A 129 -11.74 -19.86 -9.44
CA ALA A 129 -12.37 -19.91 -10.76
C ALA A 129 -13.27 -18.68 -10.96
N PRO A 130 -13.54 -18.24 -12.21
CA PRO A 130 -14.37 -17.07 -12.49
C PRO A 130 -15.74 -17.09 -11.80
N ASP A 131 -16.36 -18.28 -11.69
CA ASP A 131 -17.70 -18.50 -11.14
C ASP A 131 -17.68 -19.02 -9.67
N ASP A 132 -16.53 -18.97 -8.98
CA ASP A 132 -16.44 -19.44 -7.60
C ASP A 132 -17.03 -18.41 -6.62
N SER A 133 -18.14 -18.76 -5.97
CA SER A 133 -18.85 -17.91 -5.01
C SER A 133 -18.01 -17.54 -3.77
N ARG A 134 -16.91 -18.25 -3.49
CA ARG A 134 -16.01 -17.93 -2.37
C ARG A 134 -15.09 -16.74 -2.64
N ARG A 135 -14.99 -16.30 -3.91
CA ARG A 135 -14.08 -15.24 -4.35
C ARG A 135 -14.34 -13.92 -3.62
N ASP A 136 -15.59 -13.52 -3.51
CA ASP A 136 -15.98 -12.28 -2.83
C ASP A 136 -15.66 -12.31 -1.34
N GLY A 137 -15.87 -13.46 -0.70
CA GLY A 137 -15.43 -13.70 0.68
C GLY A 137 -13.91 -13.62 0.83
N GLY A 138 -13.15 -14.08 -0.17
CA GLY A 138 -11.69 -13.97 -0.20
C GLY A 138 -11.21 -12.52 -0.23
N PHE A 139 -11.80 -11.69 -1.10
CA PHE A 139 -11.50 -10.25 -1.15
C PHE A 139 -11.93 -9.51 0.12
N SER A 140 -13.03 -9.94 0.75
CA SER A 140 -13.50 -9.39 2.02
C SER A 140 -12.51 -9.67 3.16
N LEU A 141 -11.94 -10.89 3.21
CA LEU A 141 -10.87 -11.25 4.15
C LEU A 141 -9.60 -10.45 3.90
N LEU A 142 -9.23 -10.22 2.64
CA LEU A 142 -8.08 -9.38 2.29
C LEU A 142 -8.25 -7.93 2.79
N TYR A 143 -9.46 -7.37 2.62
CA TYR A 143 -9.80 -6.04 3.11
C TYR A 143 -9.76 -5.96 4.65
N ALA A 144 -10.31 -6.96 5.34
CA ALA A 144 -10.26 -7.04 6.79
C ALA A 144 -8.81 -7.12 7.31
N ALA A 145 -7.96 -7.94 6.66
CA ALA A 145 -6.54 -8.04 6.97
C ALA A 145 -5.80 -6.70 6.89
N GLY A 146 -6.06 -5.92 5.84
CA GLY A 146 -5.46 -4.60 5.70
C GLY A 146 -5.83 -3.67 6.86
N ASN A 147 -7.09 -3.66 7.28
CA ASN A 147 -7.54 -2.86 8.42
C ASN A 147 -6.92 -3.31 9.75
N ILE A 148 -6.76 -4.62 9.98
CA ILE A 148 -6.07 -5.12 11.18
C ILE A 148 -4.62 -4.60 11.23
N GLY A 149 -3.91 -4.65 10.09
CA GLY A 149 -2.57 -4.10 9.97
C GLY A 149 -2.52 -2.59 10.25
N SER A 150 -3.43 -1.81 9.67
CA SER A 150 -3.45 -0.35 9.87
C SER A 150 -3.90 0.11 11.25
N ILE A 151 -4.62 -0.71 12.02
CA ILE A 151 -4.91 -0.45 13.43
C ILE A 151 -3.66 -0.69 14.27
N ALA A 152 -3.02 -1.85 14.12
CA ALA A 152 -1.92 -2.26 14.97
C ALA A 152 -0.65 -1.43 14.74
N ALA A 153 -0.40 -0.99 13.50
CA ALA A 153 0.88 -0.35 13.16
C ALA A 153 1.16 0.98 13.85
N PRO A 154 0.24 1.97 13.79
CA PRO A 154 0.52 3.27 14.38
C PRO A 154 0.64 3.20 15.91
N ILE A 155 -0.07 2.25 16.55
CA ILE A 155 0.07 1.95 17.98
C ILE A 155 1.47 1.40 18.25
N ALA A 156 1.85 0.30 17.59
CA ALA A 156 3.09 -0.39 17.88
C ALA A 156 4.32 0.44 17.50
N CYS A 157 4.35 1.00 16.29
CA CYS A 157 5.47 1.82 15.80
C CYS A 157 5.53 3.16 16.54
N GLY A 158 4.37 3.76 16.87
CA GLY A 158 4.29 4.99 17.66
C GLY A 158 4.86 4.83 19.08
N LEU A 159 4.46 3.78 19.79
CA LEU A 159 4.99 3.46 21.12
C LEU A 159 6.48 3.12 21.06
N ALA A 160 6.90 2.32 20.08
CA ALA A 160 8.31 1.97 19.89
C ALA A 160 9.18 3.22 19.62
N ALA A 161 8.70 4.14 18.79
CA ALA A 161 9.39 5.40 18.50
C ALA A 161 9.51 6.29 19.74
N GLN A 162 8.46 6.35 20.56
CA GLN A 162 8.45 7.17 21.77
C GLN A 162 9.35 6.62 22.89
N TRP A 163 9.40 5.29 23.06
CA TRP A 163 10.16 4.66 24.15
C TRP A 163 11.63 4.39 23.79
N TYR A 164 11.91 4.05 22.53
CA TYR A 164 13.23 3.59 22.10
C TYR A 164 13.82 4.40 20.94
N GLY A 165 13.12 5.40 20.43
CA GLY A 165 13.58 6.28 19.36
C GLY A 165 13.09 5.89 17.95
N TRP A 166 13.19 6.85 17.03
CA TRP A 166 12.64 6.76 15.67
C TRP A 166 13.10 5.53 14.89
N HIS A 167 14.40 5.21 14.98
CA HIS A 167 15.00 4.03 14.34
C HIS A 167 14.25 2.75 14.69
N VAL A 168 13.89 2.56 15.96
CA VAL A 168 13.19 1.36 16.43
C VAL A 168 11.76 1.32 15.91
N GLY A 169 11.09 2.48 15.84
CA GLY A 169 9.77 2.60 15.22
C GLY A 169 9.76 2.20 13.74
N PHE A 170 10.73 2.68 12.96
CA PHE A 170 10.87 2.30 11.55
C PHE A 170 11.35 0.87 11.34
N ALA A 171 12.29 0.41 12.18
CA ALA A 171 12.77 -0.97 12.15
C ALA A 171 11.63 -1.95 12.45
N LEU A 172 10.74 -1.63 13.40
CA LEU A 172 9.57 -2.46 13.70
C LEU A 172 8.66 -2.64 12.49
N ALA A 173 8.42 -1.56 11.72
CA ALA A 173 7.69 -1.64 10.46
C ALA A 173 8.40 -2.55 9.43
N GLY A 174 9.73 -2.48 9.33
CA GLY A 174 10.53 -3.35 8.47
C GLY A 174 10.52 -4.82 8.89
N VAL A 175 10.64 -5.09 10.19
CA VAL A 175 10.52 -6.44 10.76
C VAL A 175 9.15 -7.04 10.44
N GLY A 176 8.09 -6.24 10.55
CA GLY A 176 6.75 -6.67 10.16
C GLY A 176 6.70 -7.13 8.70
N MET A 177 7.18 -6.31 7.76
CA MET A 177 7.22 -6.67 6.34
C MET A 177 8.04 -7.95 6.09
N PHE A 178 9.19 -8.08 6.76
CA PHE A 178 10.06 -9.25 6.64
C PHE A 178 9.37 -10.53 7.13
N ILE A 179 8.68 -10.49 8.27
CA ILE A 179 7.88 -11.61 8.78
C ILE A 179 6.79 -11.98 7.76
N GLY A 180 6.08 -10.99 7.21
CA GLY A 180 5.10 -11.20 6.15
C GLY A 180 5.67 -11.91 4.93
N LEU A 181 6.86 -11.50 4.48
CA LEU A 181 7.58 -12.14 3.39
C LEU A 181 7.95 -13.58 3.71
N LEU A 182 8.50 -13.87 4.90
CA LEU A 182 8.85 -15.23 5.31
C LEU A 182 7.64 -16.15 5.35
N ILE A 183 6.52 -15.68 5.90
CA ILE A 183 5.25 -16.43 5.91
C ILE A 183 4.82 -16.73 4.46
N PHE A 184 4.82 -15.74 3.58
CA PHE A 184 4.43 -15.94 2.19
C PHE A 184 5.34 -16.93 1.44
N LEU A 185 6.65 -16.86 1.67
CA LEU A 185 7.63 -17.79 1.10
C LEU A 185 7.42 -19.22 1.61
N SER A 186 7.07 -19.42 2.88
CA SER A 186 6.75 -20.74 3.42
C SER A 186 5.53 -21.38 2.73
N GLY A 187 4.61 -20.56 2.23
CA GLY A 187 3.43 -20.98 1.48
C GLY A 187 3.70 -21.44 0.05
N HIS A 188 4.97 -21.53 -0.39
CA HIS A 188 5.32 -21.65 -1.81
C HIS A 188 4.56 -22.74 -2.57
N ARG A 189 4.31 -23.89 -1.93
CA ARG A 189 3.67 -25.06 -2.54
C ARG A 189 2.20 -24.82 -2.92
N HIS A 190 1.52 -23.87 -2.27
CA HIS A 190 0.09 -23.60 -2.48
C HIS A 190 -0.18 -22.69 -3.70
N PHE A 191 0.86 -22.12 -4.30
CA PHE A 191 0.77 -21.21 -5.46
C PHE A 191 1.33 -21.82 -6.75
N GLN A 192 1.30 -23.15 -6.89
CA GLN A 192 1.82 -23.81 -8.10
C GLN A 192 0.89 -23.66 -9.31
N GLN A 193 -0.40 -23.43 -9.07
CA GLN A 193 -1.42 -23.28 -10.12
C GLN A 193 -1.54 -21.84 -10.65
N THR A 194 -0.90 -20.86 -9.99
CA THR A 194 -0.94 -19.45 -10.40
C THR A 194 -0.04 -19.20 -11.61
N ARG A 195 -0.27 -18.10 -12.31
CA ARG A 195 0.50 -17.74 -13.51
C ARG A 195 2.00 -17.65 -13.19
N GLY A 196 2.78 -18.46 -13.89
CA GLY A 196 4.23 -18.49 -13.78
C GLY A 196 4.92 -17.36 -14.55
N VAL A 197 6.22 -17.24 -14.29
CA VAL A 197 7.12 -16.32 -15.00
C VAL A 197 7.16 -16.64 -16.50
N ASN A 198 7.02 -15.62 -17.36
CA ASN A 198 7.11 -15.79 -18.81
C ASN A 198 8.58 -15.92 -19.26
N ARG A 199 9.15 -17.12 -19.10
CA ARG A 199 10.56 -17.42 -19.39
C ARG A 199 10.98 -17.09 -20.83
N PRO A 200 10.18 -17.40 -21.87
CA PRO A 200 10.51 -17.00 -23.24
C PRO A 200 10.65 -15.48 -23.41
N ALA A 201 9.71 -14.70 -22.86
CA ALA A 201 9.75 -13.24 -22.96
C ALA A 201 10.93 -12.61 -22.20
N LEU A 202 11.32 -13.19 -21.06
CA LEU A 202 12.47 -12.74 -20.27
C LEU A 202 13.83 -13.01 -20.92
N ARG A 203 13.93 -14.12 -21.67
CA ARG A 203 15.15 -14.50 -22.40
C ARG A 203 15.24 -13.87 -23.79
N ALA A 204 14.16 -13.24 -24.27
CA ALA A 204 14.20 -12.50 -25.52
C ALA A 204 15.22 -11.36 -25.42
N VAL A 205 16.14 -11.32 -26.38
CA VAL A 205 17.14 -10.27 -26.51
C VAL A 205 16.50 -9.08 -27.20
N LYS A 206 16.48 -7.94 -26.52
CA LYS A 206 16.03 -6.66 -27.07
C LYS A 206 17.12 -5.64 -26.84
N PHE A 207 17.54 -4.96 -27.91
CA PHE A 207 18.53 -3.89 -27.83
C PHE A 207 19.83 -4.36 -27.12
N ALA A 208 20.47 -5.39 -27.69
CA ALA A 208 21.73 -5.99 -27.26
C ALA A 208 21.76 -6.78 -25.92
N LEU A 209 20.77 -6.61 -25.03
CA LEU A 209 20.70 -7.35 -23.76
C LEU A 209 19.41 -8.18 -23.64
N PRO A 210 19.42 -9.30 -22.90
CA PRO A 210 18.21 -10.05 -22.60
C PRO A 210 17.29 -9.23 -21.68
N THR A 211 15.98 -9.42 -21.84
CA THR A 211 14.97 -8.63 -21.12
C THR A 211 15.13 -8.70 -19.60
N TRP A 212 15.59 -9.83 -19.05
CA TRP A 212 15.87 -9.94 -17.60
C TRP A 212 16.99 -8.99 -17.12
N SER A 213 18.02 -8.72 -17.93
CA SER A 213 19.10 -7.78 -17.58
C SER A 213 18.59 -6.35 -17.53
N TRP A 214 17.70 -5.98 -18.46
CA TRP A 214 17.01 -4.70 -18.42
C TRP A 214 16.12 -4.54 -17.18
N LEU A 215 15.49 -5.61 -16.72
CA LEU A 215 14.70 -5.57 -15.48
C LEU A 215 15.58 -5.38 -14.25
N VAL A 216 16.72 -6.06 -14.17
CA VAL A 216 17.68 -5.85 -13.07
C VAL A 216 18.23 -4.43 -13.10
N LEU A 217 18.60 -3.91 -14.28
CA LEU A 217 19.03 -2.54 -14.44
C LEU A 217 17.94 -1.55 -14.00
N MET A 218 16.70 -1.76 -14.42
CA MET A 218 15.55 -0.95 -14.01
C MET A 218 15.34 -1.01 -12.50
N LEU A 219 15.50 -2.18 -11.88
CA LEU A 219 15.38 -2.36 -10.43
C LEU A 219 16.45 -1.58 -9.65
N CYS A 220 17.65 -1.43 -10.20
CA CYS A 220 18.74 -0.65 -9.60
C CYS A 220 18.62 0.85 -9.88
N VAL A 221 18.20 1.23 -11.09
CA VAL A 221 18.11 2.63 -11.52
C VAL A 221 16.86 3.32 -10.99
N ALA A 222 15.74 2.60 -10.85
CA ALA A 222 14.48 3.18 -10.40
C ALA A 222 14.57 3.79 -8.99
N PRO A 223 15.20 3.15 -7.97
CA PRO A 223 15.43 3.78 -6.68
C PRO A 223 16.24 5.07 -6.80
N VAL A 224 17.33 5.08 -7.58
CA VAL A 224 18.16 6.28 -7.80
C VAL A 224 17.33 7.41 -8.43
N PHE A 225 16.52 7.09 -9.44
CA PHE A 225 15.62 8.05 -10.07
C PHE A 225 14.62 8.64 -9.08
N PHE A 226 13.97 7.80 -8.26
CA PHE A 226 13.01 8.29 -7.26
C PHE A 226 13.69 9.06 -6.13
N THR A 227 14.91 8.70 -5.73
CA THR A 227 15.71 9.46 -4.77
C THR A 227 15.96 10.88 -5.28
N LEU A 228 16.49 11.02 -6.51
CA LEU A 228 16.70 12.32 -7.14
C LEU A 228 15.40 13.11 -7.32
N LEU A 229 14.30 12.41 -7.63
CA LEU A 229 12.98 13.02 -7.79
C LEU A 229 12.46 13.63 -6.48
N LEU A 230 12.66 12.93 -5.35
CA LEU A 230 12.23 13.37 -4.03
C LEU A 230 13.15 14.48 -3.50
N GLU A 231 14.46 14.34 -3.66
CA GLU A 231 15.46 15.32 -3.23
C GLU A 231 15.28 16.68 -3.92
N ASN A 232 15.10 16.67 -5.24
CA ASN A 232 14.91 17.90 -6.03
C ASN A 232 13.47 18.43 -6.03
N ASN A 233 12.56 17.80 -5.28
CA ASN A 233 11.13 18.15 -5.23
C ASN A 233 10.45 18.19 -6.62
N TRP A 234 10.88 17.32 -7.54
CA TRP A 234 10.34 17.24 -8.91
C TRP A 234 9.13 16.32 -9.04
N SER A 235 8.76 15.63 -7.96
CA SER A 235 7.62 14.70 -7.90
C SER A 235 6.31 15.34 -8.37
N GLY A 236 6.06 16.60 -8.01
CA GLY A 236 4.87 17.34 -8.42
C GLY A 236 4.75 17.49 -9.94
N TYR A 237 5.86 17.76 -10.65
CA TYR A 237 5.86 17.89 -12.10
C TYR A 237 5.58 16.55 -12.79
N VAL A 238 6.20 15.47 -12.32
CA VAL A 238 5.97 14.12 -12.85
C VAL A 238 4.50 13.70 -12.64
N LEU A 239 3.95 13.95 -11.45
CA LEU A 239 2.55 13.66 -11.15
C LEU A 239 1.59 14.49 -12.02
N ALA A 240 1.90 15.77 -12.26
CA ALA A 240 1.12 16.61 -13.17
C ALA A 240 1.13 16.06 -14.61
N ILE A 241 2.28 15.57 -15.09
CA ILE A 241 2.38 14.91 -16.40
C ILE A 241 1.52 13.63 -16.45
N VAL A 242 1.55 12.81 -15.39
CA VAL A 242 0.72 11.59 -15.30
C VAL A 242 -0.77 11.95 -15.33
N CYS A 243 -1.20 12.97 -14.58
CA CYS A 243 -2.58 13.45 -14.59
C CYS A 243 -2.99 14.00 -15.96
N ALA A 244 -2.12 14.78 -16.62
CA ALA A 244 -2.37 15.30 -17.96
C ALA A 244 -2.52 14.18 -18.99
N PHE A 245 -1.66 13.15 -18.92
CA PHE A 245 -1.77 11.96 -19.77
C PHE A 245 -3.07 11.18 -19.53
N ALA A 246 -3.48 11.00 -18.26
CA ALA A 246 -4.74 10.35 -17.92
C ALA A 246 -5.96 11.14 -18.45
N ALA A 247 -5.96 12.47 -18.29
CA ALA A 247 -7.00 13.34 -18.83
C ALA A 247 -7.06 13.29 -20.36
N GLN A 248 -5.90 13.29 -21.02
CA GLN A 248 -5.79 13.15 -22.47
C GLN A 248 -6.33 11.80 -22.95
N LEU A 249 -6.03 10.71 -22.24
CA LEU A 249 -6.53 9.37 -22.56
C LEU A 249 -8.06 9.33 -22.48
N ILE A 250 -8.64 9.86 -21.40
CA ILE A 250 -10.10 9.96 -21.23
C ILE A 250 -10.72 10.79 -22.36
N ALA A 251 -10.18 11.97 -22.65
CA ALA A 251 -10.66 12.83 -23.73
C ALA A 251 -10.62 12.12 -25.10
N ARG A 252 -9.54 11.40 -25.40
CA ARG A 252 -9.42 10.61 -26.63
C ARG A 252 -10.48 9.51 -26.72
N ILE A 253 -10.75 8.80 -25.62
CA ILE A 253 -11.79 7.75 -25.57
C ILE A 253 -13.17 8.39 -25.79
N MET A 254 -13.45 9.53 -25.17
CA MET A 254 -14.72 10.25 -25.33
C MET A 254 -14.94 10.73 -26.76
N VAL A 255 -13.90 11.19 -27.45
CA VAL A 255 -14.00 11.58 -28.86
C VAL A 255 -14.24 10.35 -29.75
N LYS A 256 -13.47 9.28 -29.55
CA LYS A 256 -13.50 8.08 -30.39
C LYS A 256 -14.77 7.23 -30.26
N PHE A 257 -15.36 7.17 -29.06
CA PHE A 257 -16.53 6.34 -28.76
C PHE A 257 -17.70 7.19 -28.23
N PRO A 258 -18.43 7.90 -29.12
CA PRO A 258 -19.52 8.79 -28.72
C PRO A 258 -20.65 8.07 -27.98
N GLU A 259 -20.93 6.82 -28.34
CA GLU A 259 -21.98 5.98 -27.73
C GLU A 259 -21.79 5.77 -26.22
N HIS A 260 -20.54 5.77 -25.74
CA HIS A 260 -20.22 5.54 -24.33
C HIS A 260 -19.97 6.83 -23.54
N ARG A 261 -20.14 8.02 -24.14
CA ARG A 261 -19.84 9.31 -23.49
C ARG A 261 -20.58 9.53 -22.18
N ARG A 262 -21.85 9.10 -22.10
CA ARG A 262 -22.66 9.27 -20.88
C ARG A 262 -22.08 8.46 -19.71
N ALA A 263 -21.69 7.21 -19.95
CA ALA A 263 -21.04 6.37 -18.94
C ALA A 263 -19.66 6.92 -18.55
N LEU A 264 -18.89 7.42 -19.52
CA LEU A 264 -17.59 8.05 -19.26
C LEU A 264 -17.72 9.30 -18.38
N TRP A 265 -18.71 10.16 -18.62
CA TRP A 265 -18.98 11.31 -17.77
C TRP A 265 -19.36 10.92 -16.34
N GLN A 266 -20.08 9.81 -16.14
CA GLN A 266 -20.37 9.28 -14.80
C GLN A 266 -19.08 8.84 -14.09
N ILE A 267 -18.18 8.15 -14.80
CA ILE A 267 -16.87 7.76 -14.26
C ILE A 267 -16.04 9.00 -13.91
N VAL A 268 -16.00 10.02 -14.78
CA VAL A 268 -15.28 11.28 -14.51
C VAL A 268 -15.84 11.99 -13.29
N LEU A 269 -17.17 12.07 -13.16
CA LEU A 269 -17.82 12.65 -11.99
C LEU A 269 -17.45 11.89 -10.71
N LEU A 270 -17.53 10.55 -10.73
CA LEU A 270 -17.13 9.70 -9.61
C LEU A 270 -15.64 9.85 -9.26
N MET A 271 -14.78 10.02 -10.27
CA MET A 271 -13.35 10.30 -10.06
C MET A 271 -13.13 11.65 -9.37
N ILE A 272 -13.83 12.71 -9.77
CA ILE A 272 -13.71 14.03 -9.16
C ILE A 272 -14.19 13.98 -7.70
N THR A 273 -15.36 13.39 -7.45
CA THR A 273 -15.88 13.22 -6.09
C THR A 273 -14.95 12.35 -5.23
N GLY A 274 -14.43 11.24 -5.78
CA GLY A 274 -13.47 10.39 -5.11
C GLY A 274 -12.15 11.09 -4.82
N THR A 275 -11.69 11.96 -5.73
CA THR A 275 -10.49 12.78 -5.52
C THR A 275 -10.68 13.74 -4.35
N LEU A 276 -11.84 14.40 -4.26
CA LEU A 276 -12.15 15.28 -3.14
C LEU A 276 -12.14 14.51 -1.80
N PHE A 277 -12.75 13.33 -1.77
CA PHE A 277 -12.70 12.44 -0.61
C PHE A 277 -11.27 12.10 -0.20
N TRP A 278 -10.43 11.69 -1.17
CA TRP A 278 -9.05 11.34 -0.89
C TRP A 278 -8.21 12.54 -0.46
N VAL A 279 -8.42 13.74 -1.02
CA VAL A 279 -7.72 14.95 -0.58
C VAL A 279 -7.96 15.21 0.92
N LEU A 280 -9.21 15.06 1.37
CA LEU A 280 -9.57 15.21 2.78
C LEU A 280 -9.01 14.07 3.63
N ALA A 281 -9.16 12.82 3.18
CA ALA A 281 -8.67 11.64 3.91
C ALA A 281 -7.15 11.64 4.08
N GLN A 282 -6.40 12.10 3.07
CA GLN A 282 -4.94 12.14 3.14
C GLN A 282 -4.41 13.20 4.11
N GLN A 283 -5.19 14.22 4.47
CA GLN A 283 -4.81 15.20 5.52
C GLN A 283 -4.55 14.53 6.87
N GLY A 284 -5.19 13.39 7.13
CA GLY A 284 -4.99 12.60 8.34
C GLY A 284 -3.51 12.34 8.62
N GLY A 285 -2.77 11.89 7.59
CA GLY A 285 -1.36 11.55 7.72
C GLY A 285 -0.40 12.74 7.61
N SER A 286 -0.89 13.94 7.26
CA SER A 286 -0.08 15.13 7.07
C SER A 286 -0.47 16.25 8.06
N SER A 287 -1.21 17.25 7.61
CA SER A 287 -1.54 18.47 8.36
C SER A 287 -2.25 18.17 9.68
N ILE A 288 -3.17 17.20 9.71
CA ILE A 288 -3.88 16.81 10.92
C ILE A 288 -2.93 16.17 11.93
N SER A 289 -1.95 15.38 11.46
CA SER A 289 -0.94 14.79 12.34
C SER A 289 -0.10 15.87 13.03
N LEU A 290 0.35 16.90 12.30
CA LEU A 290 1.07 18.03 12.90
C LEU A 290 0.19 18.87 13.83
N PHE A 291 -1.09 19.03 13.50
CA PHE A 291 -2.05 19.72 14.36
C PHE A 291 -2.23 18.99 15.70
N ILE A 292 -2.41 17.67 15.67
CA ILE A 292 -2.53 16.84 16.87
C ILE A 292 -1.24 16.91 17.70
N ASP A 293 -0.08 16.91 17.05
CA ASP A 293 1.20 16.96 17.74
C ASP A 293 1.40 18.23 18.56
N ARG A 294 0.99 19.38 18.00
CA ARG A 294 1.29 20.73 18.52
C ARG A 294 0.17 21.36 19.34
N PHE A 295 -1.09 21.11 18.98
CA PHE A 295 -2.25 21.84 19.52
C PHE A 295 -3.21 20.99 20.33
N VAL A 296 -3.10 19.66 20.26
CA VAL A 296 -3.97 18.75 21.03
C VAL A 296 -3.27 18.34 22.32
N ASN A 297 -3.98 18.42 23.45
CA ASN A 297 -3.49 17.88 24.70
C ASN A 297 -3.46 16.35 24.62
N ARG A 298 -2.24 15.79 24.60
CA ARG A 298 -1.98 14.35 24.49
C ARG A 298 -1.71 13.69 25.85
N GLN A 299 -1.87 14.40 26.97
CA GLN A 299 -1.75 13.80 28.29
C GLN A 299 -3.01 13.00 28.61
N TRP A 300 -2.85 11.68 28.72
CA TRP A 300 -3.89 10.79 29.19
C TRP A 300 -3.42 10.09 30.46
N LEU A 301 -4.08 10.40 31.58
CA LEU A 301 -3.66 9.99 32.92
C LEU A 301 -2.20 10.45 33.21
N HIS A 302 -1.27 9.51 33.30
CA HIS A 302 0.15 9.76 33.55
C HIS A 302 1.04 9.53 32.32
N MET A 303 0.44 9.24 31.15
CA MET A 303 1.17 8.92 29.93
C MET A 303 0.84 9.92 28.82
N THR A 304 1.87 10.39 28.11
CA THR A 304 1.69 11.15 26.87
C THR A 304 1.40 10.17 25.73
N VAL A 305 0.20 10.23 25.16
CA VAL A 305 -0.21 9.40 24.03
C VAL A 305 0.56 9.85 22.77
N PRO A 306 1.25 8.95 22.05
CA PRO A 306 1.98 9.33 20.85
C PRO A 306 1.02 9.75 19.74
N THR A 307 1.36 10.83 19.02
CA THR A 307 0.55 11.40 17.93
C THR A 307 0.23 10.38 16.85
N ALA A 308 1.18 9.48 16.55
CA ALA A 308 1.00 8.39 15.59
C ALA A 308 -0.23 7.50 15.90
N LEU A 309 -0.57 7.30 17.18
CA LEU A 309 -1.69 6.45 17.61
C LEU A 309 -3.04 6.94 17.06
N PHE A 310 -3.21 8.25 16.87
CA PHE A 310 -4.44 8.82 16.32
C PHE A 310 -4.72 8.35 14.88
N GLN A 311 -3.70 7.92 14.13
CA GLN A 311 -3.90 7.34 12.79
C GLN A 311 -4.69 6.03 12.84
N SER A 312 -4.59 5.26 13.92
CA SER A 312 -5.35 4.01 14.09
C SER A 312 -6.85 4.25 14.25
N VAL A 313 -7.26 5.43 14.72
CA VAL A 313 -8.68 5.78 14.92
C VAL A 313 -9.48 5.64 13.63
N ASN A 314 -8.89 6.02 12.49
CA ASN A 314 -9.55 5.89 11.19
C ASN A 314 -9.90 4.43 10.88
N ALA A 315 -8.93 3.52 11.01
CA ALA A 315 -9.14 2.10 10.71
C ALA A 315 -10.09 1.42 11.71
N ILE A 316 -10.04 1.80 12.99
CA ILE A 316 -11.00 1.34 14.01
C ILE A 316 -12.42 1.79 13.62
N ALA A 317 -12.59 3.06 13.26
CA ALA A 317 -13.88 3.61 12.85
C ALA A 317 -14.41 2.92 11.59
N VAL A 318 -13.57 2.66 10.59
CA VAL A 318 -13.94 1.92 9.37
C VAL A 318 -14.39 0.51 9.70
N MET A 319 -13.66 -0.23 10.54
CA MET A 319 -14.07 -1.58 10.93
C MET A 319 -15.37 -1.58 11.74
N ALA A 320 -15.50 -0.69 12.72
CA ALA A 320 -16.71 -0.59 13.55
C ALA A 320 -17.94 -0.19 12.72
N ALA A 321 -17.81 0.83 11.87
CA ALA A 321 -18.86 1.26 10.96
C ALA A 321 -19.21 0.17 9.94
N GLY A 322 -18.22 -0.57 9.44
CA GLY A 322 -18.44 -1.71 8.54
C GLY A 322 -19.29 -2.81 9.19
N VAL A 323 -18.98 -3.17 10.44
CA VAL A 323 -19.79 -4.15 11.20
C VAL A 323 -21.20 -3.61 11.45
N MET A 324 -21.33 -2.34 11.84
CA MET A 324 -22.62 -1.72 12.09
C MET A 324 -23.49 -1.65 10.83
N LEU A 325 -22.90 -1.27 9.69
CA LEU A 325 -23.59 -1.23 8.40
C LEU A 325 -23.99 -2.63 7.93
N ALA A 326 -23.13 -3.64 8.10
CA ALA A 326 -23.46 -5.03 7.80
C ALA A 326 -24.63 -5.53 8.66
N TRP A 327 -24.69 -5.10 9.92
CA TRP A 327 -25.82 -5.42 10.81
C TRP A 327 -27.12 -4.74 10.37
N LEU A 328 -27.05 -3.47 9.98
CA LEU A 328 -28.20 -2.68 9.53
C LEU A 328 -28.72 -3.09 8.15
N SER A 329 -27.84 -3.55 7.26
CA SER A 329 -28.19 -4.01 5.92
C SER A 329 -28.64 -5.47 5.89
N SER A 330 -28.32 -6.25 6.93
CA SER A 330 -28.89 -7.58 7.10
C SER A 330 -30.41 -7.44 7.26
N PRO A 331 -31.23 -8.07 6.41
CA PRO A 331 -32.69 -7.99 6.53
C PRO A 331 -33.09 -8.40 7.95
N LYS A 332 -33.85 -7.54 8.62
CA LYS A 332 -34.26 -7.64 10.03
C LYS A 332 -34.60 -9.10 10.41
N GLY A 333 -33.68 -9.80 11.07
CA GLY A 333 -33.92 -11.16 11.56
C GLY A 333 -32.68 -12.02 11.83
N GLU A 334 -31.55 -11.79 11.15
CA GLU A 334 -30.38 -12.66 11.32
C GLU A 334 -29.22 -11.93 12.00
N CYS A 335 -28.96 -12.33 13.25
CA CYS A 335 -27.79 -11.94 14.02
C CYS A 335 -26.50 -12.36 13.28
N PRO A 336 -25.49 -11.49 13.10
CA PRO A 336 -24.29 -11.78 12.31
C PRO A 336 -23.38 -12.82 12.97
N LEU A 337 -23.55 -13.09 14.27
CA LEU A 337 -22.91 -14.21 14.95
C LEU A 337 -23.52 -15.59 14.57
N GLY A 338 -24.68 -15.59 13.91
CA GLY A 338 -25.35 -16.77 13.36
C GLY A 338 -25.05 -17.07 11.90
N ALA A 339 -24.51 -16.11 11.14
CA ALA A 339 -24.12 -16.30 9.74
C ALA A 339 -22.86 -17.19 9.57
N ALA A 340 -22.20 -17.56 10.67
CA ALA A 340 -21.22 -18.65 10.69
C ALA A 340 -21.86 -20.05 10.80
N ARG A 341 -23.20 -20.15 10.84
CA ARG A 341 -23.92 -21.43 10.85
C ARG A 341 -24.99 -21.61 9.77
N LEU A 342 -25.48 -20.58 9.10
CA LEU A 342 -26.43 -20.73 7.99
C LEU A 342 -26.24 -19.60 6.97
N ALA A 343 -25.49 -19.88 5.91
CA ALA A 343 -25.67 -19.40 4.53
C ALA A 343 -24.64 -20.11 3.65
#